data_AF-F0BFC4-F1
#
_entry.id   AF-F0BFC4-F1
#
_cell.length_a   1.000
_cell.length_b   1.000
_cell.length_c   1.000
_cell.angle_alpha   90.00
_cell.angle_beta   90.00
_cell.angle_gamma   90.00
#
_symmetry.space_group_name_H-M   'P 1'
#
loop_
_entity.id
_entity.type
_entity.pdbx_description
1 polymer ?
#
loop_
_entity_poly.entity_id
_entity_poly.type
_entity_poly.pdbx_seq_one_letter_code
_entity_poly.pdbx_strand_id
1 'polypeptide(L)' 'WRQSTADAVYAQPDIPLAGTAGTGSHWTGRYLQLRGDWKLTTSLQTAIEAVHYQAGDTVRAAGGHDSNYVGCEMKFMW' A
#
# COMPACT_ATOMS: atom_id res chain seq x y z
N TRP A 1 0.90 11.03 -3.27
CA TRP A 1 0.64 12.02 -4.33
C TRP A 1 1.89 12.08 -5.19
N ARG A 2 1.76 12.23 -6.51
CA ARG A 2 2.91 12.41 -7.41
C ARG A 2 3.23 13.89 -7.58
N GLN A 3 4.50 14.20 -7.84
CA GLN A 3 5.00 15.58 -7.92
C GLN A 3 4.46 16.33 -9.14
N SER A 4 4.47 15.72 -10.33
CA SER A 4 3.89 16.27 -11.56
C SER A 4 2.84 15.33 -12.14
N THR A 5 1.82 15.88 -12.80
CA THR A 5 0.89 15.08 -13.61
C THR A 5 1.51 14.61 -14.93
N ALA A 6 2.64 15.20 -15.35
CA ALA A 6 3.41 14.73 -16.49
C ALA A 6 4.05 13.35 -16.23
N ASP A 7 4.34 13.02 -14.97
CA ASP A 7 4.98 11.76 -14.58
C ASP A 7 3.96 10.62 -14.51
N ALA A 8 4.38 9.39 -14.84
CA ALA A 8 3.54 8.22 -14.62
C ALA A 8 3.36 7.92 -13.12
N VAL A 9 2.31 7.16 -12.79
CA VAL A 9 2.23 6.47 -11.50
C VAL A 9 2.96 5.13 -11.63
N TYR A 10 3.77 4.77 -10.64
CA TYR A 10 4.59 3.55 -10.68
C TYR A 10 4.10 2.55 -9.62
N ALA A 11 4.03 1.27 -10.02
CA ALA A 11 3.80 0.14 -9.15
C ALA A 11 5.14 -0.53 -8.79
N GLN A 12 5.19 -1.24 -7.66
CA GLN A 12 6.42 -1.95 -7.26
C GLN A 12 6.80 -3.05 -8.28
N PRO A 13 8.10 -3.25 -8.56
CA PRO A 13 9.22 -2.51 -8.00
C PRO A 13 9.40 -1.10 -8.59
N ASP A 14 9.16 -0.87 -9.88
CA ASP A 14 9.20 0.46 -10.53
C ASP A 14 8.51 0.42 -11.92
N ILE A 15 7.36 -0.27 -12.01
CA ILE A 15 6.65 -0.50 -13.27
C ILE A 15 5.67 0.67 -13.53
N PRO A 16 5.82 1.44 -14.62
CA PRO A 16 4.90 2.54 -14.92
C PRO A 16 3.51 2.00 -15.30
N LEU A 17 2.48 2.59 -14.71
CA LEU A 17 1.09 2.32 -15.07
C LEU A 17 0.74 3.05 -16.38
N ALA A 18 0.42 2.27 -17.41
CA ALA A 18 0.01 2.80 -18.71
C ALA A 18 -1.21 3.73 -18.57
N GLY A 19 -1.22 4.82 -19.35
CA GLY A 19 -2.33 5.78 -19.37
C GLY A 19 -2.36 6.78 -18.22
N THR A 20 -1.33 6.82 -17.37
CA THR A 20 -1.26 7.78 -16.23
C THR A 20 -0.36 8.99 -16.46
N ALA A 21 0.66 8.90 -17.32
CA ALA A 21 1.54 10.03 -17.63
C ALA A 21 0.81 11.11 -18.43
N GLY A 22 0.89 12.37 -17.98
CA GLY A 22 0.25 13.52 -18.62
C GLY A 22 -1.27 13.62 -18.40
N THR A 23 -1.87 12.72 -17.62
CA THR A 23 -3.33 12.62 -17.46
C THR A 23 -3.72 12.55 -15.98
N GLY A 24 -4.92 12.98 -15.61
CA GLY A 24 -5.43 12.81 -14.24
C GLY A 24 -4.86 13.79 -13.21
N SER A 25 -4.76 13.37 -11.95
CA SER A 25 -4.47 14.28 -10.81
C SER A 25 -3.16 13.95 -10.09
N HIS A 26 -2.75 14.82 -9.16
CA HIS A 26 -1.62 14.54 -8.27
C HIS A 26 -1.94 13.44 -7.24
N TRP A 27 -3.22 13.20 -6.96
CA TRP A 27 -3.65 12.23 -5.98
C TRP A 27 -3.59 10.81 -6.55
N THR A 28 -2.68 9.99 -6.03
CA THR A 28 -2.43 8.61 -6.48
C THR A 28 -3.15 7.55 -5.63
N GLY A 29 -3.61 7.94 -4.44
CA GLY A 29 -4.23 7.06 -3.46
C GLY A 29 -3.83 7.42 -2.03
N ARG A 30 -4.32 6.64 -1.08
CA ARG A 30 -3.96 6.67 0.34
C ARG A 30 -4.07 5.27 0.92
N TYR A 31 -3.43 5.02 2.05
CA TYR A 31 -3.65 3.81 2.82
C TYR A 31 -3.93 4.12 4.29
N LEU A 32 -4.69 3.23 4.92
CA LEU A 32 -4.85 3.14 6.36
C LEU A 32 -4.23 1.82 6.79
N GLN A 33 -3.35 1.86 7.79
CA GLN A 33 -2.76 0.67 8.39
C GLN A 33 -3.09 0.65 9.88
N LEU A 34 -3.62 -0.49 10.33
CA LEU A 34 -3.78 -0.83 11.73
C LEU A 34 -2.83 -1.98 12.03
N ARG A 35 -2.03 -1.85 13.07
CA ARG A 35 -1.12 -2.90 13.53
C ARG A 35 -1.16 -3.00 15.05
N GLY A 36 -1.26 -4.23 15.54
CA GLY A 36 -1.08 -4.57 16.94
C GLY A 36 0.10 -5.51 17.11
N ASP A 37 0.95 -5.22 18.07
CA ASP A 37 2.10 -6.03 18.44
C ASP A 37 1.94 -6.49 19.90
N TRP A 38 2.18 -7.79 20.15
CA TRP A 38 2.03 -8.40 21.47
C TRP A 38 3.26 -9.23 21.82
N LYS A 39 3.80 -8.98 23.02
CA LYS A 39 4.85 -9.81 23.61
C LYS A 39 4.20 -10.86 24.50
N LEU A 40 4.11 -12.09 24.01
CA LEU A 40 3.51 -13.20 24.76
C LEU A 40 4.46 -13.74 25.83
N THR A 41 5.76 -13.84 25.52
CA THR A 41 6.82 -14.23 26.48
C THR A 41 8.10 -13.43 26.22
N THR A 42 9.17 -13.68 26.98
CA THR A 42 10.50 -13.12 26.67
C THR A 42 11.04 -13.55 25.31
N SER A 43 10.69 -14.76 24.85
CA SER A 43 11.15 -15.37 23.61
C SER A 43 10.13 -15.32 22.47
N LEU A 44 8.86 -14.98 22.73
CA LEU A 44 7.78 -15.01 21.72
C LEU A 44 7.09 -13.65 21.60
N GLN A 45 7.10 -13.11 20.39
CA GLN A 45 6.37 -11.90 19.99
C GLN A 45 5.47 -12.22 18.81
N THR A 46 4.29 -11.60 18.77
CA THR A 46 3.35 -11.76 17.67
C THR A 46 2.84 -10.40 17.22
N ALA A 47 2.41 -10.30 15.97
CA ALA A 47 1.76 -9.11 15.46
C ALA A 47 0.66 -9.45 14.47
N ILE A 48 -0.32 -8.57 14.37
CA ILE A 48 -1.37 -8.64 13.37
C ILE A 48 -1.47 -7.26 12.73
N GLU A 49 -1.60 -7.22 11.41
CA GLU A 49 -1.80 -6.00 10.67
C GLU A 49 -2.95 -6.12 9.66
N ALA A 50 -3.66 -5.01 9.49
CA ALA A 50 -4.70 -4.83 8.50
C ALA A 50 -4.46 -3.51 7.77
N VAL A 51 -4.41 -3.57 6.44
CA VAL A 51 -4.16 -2.43 5.57
C VAL A 51 -5.31 -2.31 4.58
N HIS A 52 -5.87 -1.11 4.48
CA HIS A 52 -6.78 -0.75 3.41
C HIS A 52 -6.13 0.33 2.54
N TYR A 53 -5.86 0.00 1.28
CA TYR A 53 -5.38 0.93 0.27
C TYR A 53 -6.55 1.40 -0.60
N GLN A 54 -6.75 2.72 -0.64
CA GLN A 54 -7.71 3.37 -1.51
C GLN A 54 -6.96 3.96 -2.71
N ALA A 55 -7.26 3.45 -3.91
CA ALA A 55 -6.64 3.90 -5.15
C ALA A 55 -7.04 5.35 -5.50
N GLY A 56 -6.18 6.05 -6.22
CA GLY A 56 -6.51 7.33 -6.85
C GLY A 56 -7.45 7.14 -8.05
N ASP A 57 -8.23 8.15 -8.42
CA ASP A 57 -9.08 8.06 -9.63
C ASP A 57 -8.28 7.80 -10.90
N THR A 58 -7.08 8.39 -11.01
CA THR A 58 -6.14 8.14 -12.11
C THR A 58 -5.67 6.68 -12.15
N VAL A 59 -5.50 6.05 -10.98
CA VAL A 59 -5.11 4.64 -10.88
C VAL A 59 -6.29 3.73 -11.21
N ARG A 60 -7.51 4.07 -10.76
CA ARG A 60 -8.74 3.34 -11.12
C ARG A 60 -9.03 3.39 -12.62
N ALA A 61 -8.86 4.55 -13.23
CA ALA A 61 -9.02 4.74 -14.68
C ALA A 61 -8.04 3.89 -15.50
N ALA A 62 -6.84 3.62 -14.95
CA ALA A 62 -5.86 2.71 -15.55
C ALA A 62 -6.17 1.22 -15.28
N GLY A 63 -7.32 0.88 -14.67
CA GLY A 63 -7.75 -0.48 -14.35
C GLY A 63 -7.37 -0.95 -12.93
N GLY A 64 -6.79 -0.09 -12.11
CA GLY A 64 -6.51 -0.39 -10.71
C GLY A 64 -7.76 -0.39 -9.82
N HIS A 65 -7.63 -0.91 -8.61
CA HIS A 65 -8.71 -0.97 -7.63
C HIS A 65 -8.19 -0.80 -6.20
N ASP A 66 -9.10 -0.65 -5.26
CA ASP A 66 -8.78 -0.64 -3.84
C ASP A 66 -8.25 -2.02 -3.41
N SER A 67 -7.34 -2.05 -2.44
CA SER A 67 -6.72 -3.28 -1.97
C SER A 67 -6.85 -3.42 -0.47
N ASN A 68 -7.07 -4.65 -0.01
CA ASN A 68 -7.08 -5.00 1.40
C ASN A 68 -6.01 -6.05 1.65
N TYR A 69 -5.21 -5.84 2.69
CA TYR A 69 -4.18 -6.76 3.11
C TYR A 69 -4.32 -7.05 4.60
N VAL A 70 -4.17 -8.32 4.98
CA VAL A 70 -4.13 -8.76 6.37
C VAL A 70 -2.91 -9.65 6.54
N GLY A 71 -2.09 -9.34 7.55
CA GLY A 71 -0.88 -10.06 7.88
C GLY A 71 -0.87 -10.52 9.33
N CYS A 72 -0.30 -11.69 9.58
CA CYS A 72 -0.02 -12.19 10.93
C CYS A 72 1.47 -12.57 10.99
N GLU A 73 2.15 -12.13 12.04
CA GLU A 73 3.57 -12.36 12.26
C GLU A 73 3.78 -13.04 13.61
N MET A 74 4.70 -14.00 13.67
CA MET A 74 5.18 -14.59 14.92
C MET A 74 6.71 -14.66 14.88
N LYS A 75 7.35 -14.12 15.91
CA LYS A 75 8.81 -14.07 16.08
C LYS A 75 9.19 -14.85 17.32
N PHE A 76 10.06 -15.84 17.15
CA PHE A 76 10.62 -16.65 18.23
C PHE A 76 12.14 -16.42 18.32
N MET A 77 12.64 -16.12 19.51
CA MET A 77 14.06 -16.04 19.83
C MET A 77 14.44 -17.15 20.81
N TRP A 78 15.54 -17.85 20.53
CA TRP A 78 16.09 -18.93 21.35
C TRP A 78 17.28 -18.46 22.18
#